data_AF-A0A8H6Z4E4-F1
#
_entry.id   AF-A0A8H6Z4E4-F1
#
_cell.length_a   1.000
_cell.length_b   1.000
_cell.length_c   1.000
_cell.angle_alpha   90.00
_cell.angle_beta   90.00
_cell.angle_gamma   90.00
#
_symmetry.space_group_name_H-M   'P 1'
#
loop_
_entity.id
_entity.type
_entity.pdbx_description
1 polymer ?
#
loop_
_entity_poly.entity_id
_entity_poly.type
_entity_poly.pdbx_seq_one_letter_code
_entity_poly.pdbx_strand_id
1 'polypeptide(L)'
;MDVASFVHTGITYYVIKQFDTPGSFVIVLSNATATLEIVRNGWGPDIASLAWQLFLRGIPFQLCIKDSIVPLPHEDLYLKRYSGLGYRPQGYKPNLLDYTAYTNFRDRFLMTGALSDDVMYHGVHLINKRFDETYWDDQLTADELDLICGVYHVATGQTDPNGVENQQTTTISWWPRPVYFEKSGLNVGWWSPACEAFYQRRLSQINHGDATLCTQGQWKNNMKFDSKVPAYIKGAERCAAQILGMVWP
;
A
#
# COMPACT_ATOMS: atom_id res chain seq x y z
N MET A 1 -12.02 1.03 -24.69
CA MET A 1 -11.28 1.34 -23.45
C MET A 1 -9.92 1.82 -23.87
N ASP A 2 -9.54 3.02 -23.44
CA ASP A 2 -8.25 3.61 -23.79
C ASP A 2 -7.28 3.45 -22.62
N VAL A 3 -6.05 3.04 -22.92
CA VAL A 3 -5.00 2.82 -21.92
C VAL A 3 -3.84 3.74 -22.26
N ALA A 4 -3.56 4.67 -21.35
CA ALA A 4 -2.37 5.50 -21.42
C ALA A 4 -1.34 5.00 -20.41
N SER A 5 -0.06 5.22 -20.68
CA SER A 5 1.00 4.97 -19.70
C SER A 5 1.89 6.20 -19.51
N PHE A 6 2.45 6.34 -18.31
CA PHE A 6 3.40 7.39 -17.99
C PHE A 6 4.38 6.92 -16.89
N VAL A 7 5.51 7.61 -16.78
CA VAL A 7 6.51 7.31 -15.75
C VAL A 7 6.49 8.39 -14.68
N HIS A 8 6.37 7.97 -13.43
CA HIS A 8 6.47 8.82 -12.25
C HIS A 8 7.38 8.14 -11.23
N THR A 9 8.36 8.88 -10.69
CA THR A 9 9.37 8.39 -9.72
C THR A 9 10.10 7.09 -10.14
N GLY A 10 10.24 6.84 -11.45
CA GLY A 10 10.89 5.65 -12.00
C GLY A 10 9.98 4.41 -12.11
N ILE A 11 8.71 4.53 -11.74
CA ILE A 11 7.68 3.50 -11.88
C ILE A 11 6.80 3.86 -13.08
N THR A 12 6.44 2.85 -13.89
CA THR A 12 5.47 3.01 -14.97
C THR A 12 4.06 2.80 -14.42
N TYR A 13 3.18 3.76 -14.68
CA TYR A 13 1.78 3.72 -14.34
C TYR A 13 0.94 3.61 -15.61
N TYR A 14 -0.16 2.88 -15.51
CA TYR A 14 -1.15 2.68 -16.56
C TYR A 14 -2.48 3.28 -16.12
N VAL A 15 -3.05 4.16 -16.94
CA VAL A 15 -4.32 4.84 -16.68
C VAL A 15 -5.37 4.25 -17.59
N ILE A 16 -6.43 3.72 -16.99
CA ILE A 16 -7.60 3.25 -17.74
C ILE A 16 -8.56 4.43 -17.88
N LYS A 17 -8.61 5.01 -19.08
CA LYS A 17 -9.42 6.20 -19.37
C LYS A 17 -10.81 5.78 -19.86
N GLN A 18 -11.85 6.21 -19.14
CA GLN A 18 -13.24 6.14 -19.59
C GLN A 18 -13.76 7.51 -20.05
N PHE A 19 -13.47 8.56 -19.27
CA PHE A 19 -13.80 9.95 -19.56
C PHE A 19 -12.55 10.81 -19.38
N ASP A 20 -12.42 11.84 -20.21
CA ASP A 20 -11.27 12.75 -20.22
C ASP A 20 -11.66 14.14 -19.69
N THR A 21 -12.26 14.17 -18.49
CA THR A 21 -12.76 15.40 -17.88
C THR A 21 -12.08 15.65 -16.52
N PRO A 22 -11.57 16.87 -16.24
CA PRO A 22 -11.10 17.21 -14.89
C PRO A 22 -12.17 16.93 -13.83
N GLY A 23 -11.75 16.43 -12.68
CA GLY A 23 -12.62 16.02 -11.58
C GLY A 23 -13.21 14.62 -11.71
N SER A 24 -12.98 13.89 -12.80
CA SER A 24 -13.44 12.49 -12.92
C SER A 24 -12.50 11.53 -12.21
N PHE A 25 -13.07 10.50 -11.58
CA PHE A 25 -12.32 9.34 -11.13
C PHE A 25 -11.72 8.59 -12.32
N VAL A 26 -10.53 8.00 -12.11
CA VAL A 26 -9.84 7.11 -13.03
C VAL A 26 -9.19 5.98 -12.26
N ILE A 27 -8.99 4.83 -12.91
CA ILE A 27 -8.22 3.73 -12.34
C ILE A 27 -6.79 3.81 -12.83
N VAL A 28 -5.86 3.81 -11.88
CA VAL A 28 -4.41 3.80 -12.13
C VAL A 28 -3.80 2.53 -11.57
N LEU A 29 -2.95 1.88 -12.38
CA LEU A 29 -2.30 0.61 -12.06
C LEU A 29 -0.79 0.78 -12.22
N SER A 30 -0.02 0.17 -11.30
CA SER A 30 1.44 0.09 -11.40
C SER A 30 1.92 -1.28 -11.93
N ASN A 31 1.00 -2.21 -12.18
CA ASN A 31 1.28 -3.53 -12.74
C ASN A 31 0.81 -3.65 -14.20
N ALA A 32 1.74 -3.99 -15.07
CA ALA A 32 1.48 -4.25 -16.48
C ALA A 32 0.68 -5.53 -16.68
N THR A 33 0.86 -6.55 -15.84
CA THR A 33 0.14 -7.83 -15.98
C THR A 33 -1.37 -7.67 -15.80
N ALA A 34 -1.81 -6.96 -14.76
CA ALA A 34 -3.24 -6.70 -14.57
C ALA A 34 -3.80 -5.75 -15.62
N THR A 35 -3.04 -4.72 -16.01
CA THR A 35 -3.43 -3.84 -17.12
C THR A 35 -3.68 -4.64 -18.40
N LEU A 36 -2.79 -5.59 -18.72
CA LEU A 36 -2.96 -6.48 -19.85
C LEU A 36 -4.16 -7.42 -19.67
N GLU A 37 -4.43 -7.91 -18.47
CA GLU A 37 -5.60 -8.74 -18.17
C GLU A 37 -6.92 -7.98 -18.44
N ILE A 38 -7.00 -6.72 -17.99
CA ILE A 38 -8.15 -5.82 -18.24
C ILE A 38 -8.41 -5.71 -19.74
N VAL A 39 -7.37 -5.36 -20.51
CA VAL A 39 -7.46 -5.17 -21.96
C VAL A 39 -7.87 -6.46 -22.68
N ARG A 40 -7.24 -7.58 -22.32
CA ARG A 40 -7.50 -8.89 -22.96
C ARG A 40 -8.93 -9.37 -22.75
N ASN A 41 -9.49 -9.13 -21.57
CA ASN A 41 -10.84 -9.57 -21.23
C ASN A 41 -11.91 -8.50 -21.49
N GLY A 42 -11.51 -7.30 -21.91
CA GLY A 42 -12.42 -6.18 -22.14
C GLY A 42 -13.23 -5.80 -20.90
N TRP A 43 -12.62 -5.82 -19.70
CA TRP A 43 -13.33 -5.39 -18.48
C TRP A 43 -13.74 -3.92 -18.60
N GLY A 44 -14.92 -3.56 -18.08
CA GLY A 44 -15.58 -2.25 -18.31
C GLY A 44 -16.98 -2.42 -18.91
N PRO A 45 -17.66 -1.34 -19.36
CA PRO A 45 -17.09 -0.06 -19.78
C PRO A 45 -16.95 0.98 -18.67
N ASP A 46 -17.61 0.81 -17.53
CA ASP A 46 -17.58 1.77 -16.43
C ASP A 46 -16.52 1.47 -15.36
N ILE A 47 -16.01 2.55 -14.74
CA ILE A 47 -14.98 2.49 -13.70
C ILE A 47 -15.42 1.67 -12.49
N ALA A 48 -16.70 1.72 -12.09
CA ALA A 48 -17.18 0.97 -10.93
C ALA A 48 -17.16 -0.53 -11.20
N SER A 49 -17.63 -0.97 -12.37
CA SER A 49 -17.53 -2.36 -12.81
C SER A 49 -16.07 -2.82 -12.90
N LEU A 50 -15.17 -1.99 -13.42
CA LEU A 50 -13.75 -2.31 -13.49
C LEU A 50 -13.11 -2.45 -12.09
N ALA A 51 -13.36 -1.49 -11.21
CA ALA A 51 -12.91 -1.53 -9.81
C ALA A 51 -13.43 -2.79 -9.10
N TRP A 52 -14.68 -3.16 -9.34
CA TRP A 52 -15.27 -4.37 -8.78
C TRP A 52 -14.60 -5.65 -9.28
N GLN A 53 -14.26 -5.74 -10.58
CA GLN A 53 -13.54 -6.89 -11.13
C GLN A 53 -12.13 -7.04 -10.56
N LEU A 54 -11.43 -5.92 -10.36
CA LEU A 54 -10.11 -5.89 -9.73
C LEU A 54 -10.20 -6.31 -8.26
N PHE A 55 -11.16 -5.73 -7.53
CA PHE A 55 -11.44 -6.05 -6.13
C PHE A 55 -11.73 -7.54 -5.92
N LEU A 56 -12.64 -8.12 -6.70
CA LEU A 56 -13.00 -9.53 -6.59
C LEU A 56 -11.82 -10.49 -6.84
N ARG A 57 -10.83 -10.06 -7.63
CA ARG A 57 -9.61 -10.83 -7.90
C ARG A 57 -8.47 -10.49 -6.94
N GLY A 58 -8.69 -9.56 -6.00
CA GLY A 58 -7.67 -9.09 -5.09
C GLY A 58 -6.50 -8.39 -5.79
N ILE A 59 -6.74 -7.81 -6.97
CA ILE A 59 -5.73 -7.04 -7.70
C ILE A 59 -5.69 -5.63 -7.11
N PRO A 60 -4.53 -5.14 -6.65
CA PRO A 60 -4.42 -3.77 -6.13
C PRO A 60 -4.54 -2.75 -7.27
N PHE A 61 -5.23 -1.65 -7.01
CA PHE A 61 -5.37 -0.52 -7.93
C PHE A 61 -5.51 0.77 -7.13
N GLN A 62 -5.25 1.90 -7.80
CA GLN A 62 -5.46 3.24 -7.27
C GLN A 62 -6.70 3.84 -7.93
N LEU A 63 -7.56 4.46 -7.13
CA LEU A 63 -8.73 5.19 -7.61
C LEU A 63 -8.43 6.68 -7.51
N CYS A 64 -7.92 7.26 -8.59
CA CYS A 64 -7.43 8.64 -8.57
C CYS A 64 -8.47 9.61 -9.12
N ILE A 65 -8.42 10.87 -8.68
CA ILE A 65 -9.13 11.98 -9.33
C ILE A 65 -8.17 12.63 -10.32
N LYS A 66 -8.59 12.75 -11.59
CA LYS A 66 -7.83 13.49 -12.60
C LYS A 66 -8.04 14.99 -12.40
N ASP A 67 -6.97 15.75 -12.34
CA ASP A 67 -7.03 17.22 -12.35
C ASP A 67 -5.96 17.83 -13.26
N SER A 68 -6.23 19.05 -13.71
CA SER A 68 -5.32 19.92 -14.47
C SER A 68 -4.58 20.91 -13.57
N ILE A 69 -4.95 21.00 -12.30
CA ILE A 69 -4.33 21.94 -11.35
C ILE A 69 -3.05 21.33 -10.78
N VAL A 70 -1.92 22.02 -11.00
CA VAL A 70 -0.66 21.76 -10.31
C VAL A 70 -0.86 22.07 -8.82
N PRO A 71 -0.53 21.14 -7.90
CA PRO A 71 -0.58 21.40 -6.46
C PRO A 71 0.12 22.71 -6.13
N LEU A 72 -0.53 23.59 -5.36
CA LEU A 72 0.21 24.67 -4.70
C LEU A 72 1.27 24.03 -3.78
N PRO A 73 2.51 24.54 -3.73
CA PRO A 73 3.51 24.05 -2.79
C PRO A 73 2.98 24.31 -1.38
N HIS A 74 2.52 23.25 -0.72
CA HIS A 74 2.16 23.32 0.69
C HIS A 74 3.43 23.12 1.51
N GLU A 75 3.74 24.10 2.37
CA GLU A 75 4.63 23.88 3.52
C GLU A 75 4.10 22.67 4.31
N ASP A 76 5.02 21.90 4.91
CA ASP A 76 4.88 20.59 5.60
C ASP A 76 3.86 20.53 6.77
N LEU A 77 2.71 21.18 6.67
CA LEU A 77 1.56 21.01 7.54
C LEU A 77 0.79 19.76 7.10
N TYR A 78 1.46 18.61 7.06
CA TYR A 78 0.77 17.34 7.22
C TYR A 78 0.19 17.37 8.63
N LEU A 79 -1.04 17.89 8.77
CA LEU A 79 -1.81 17.72 9.98
C LEU A 79 -1.78 16.23 10.28
N LYS A 80 -1.24 15.88 11.44
CA LYS A 80 -1.03 14.49 11.83
C LYS A 80 -2.40 13.84 11.98
N ARG A 81 -2.90 13.24 10.88
CA ARG A 81 -4.23 12.62 10.79
C ARG A 81 -4.42 11.55 11.86
N TYR A 82 -3.31 10.92 12.27
CA TYR A 82 -3.31 9.90 13.30
C TYR A 82 -2.01 9.91 14.11
N SER A 83 -2.13 9.70 15.42
CA SER A 83 -0.99 9.40 16.28
C SER A 83 -0.93 7.89 16.45
N GLY A 84 0.15 7.25 15.96
CA GLY A 84 0.44 5.81 16.03
C GLY A 84 0.10 5.12 17.37
N LEU A 85 0.29 3.80 17.48
CA LEU A 85 0.08 3.06 18.75
C LEU A 85 0.99 3.51 19.92
N GLY A 86 1.94 4.41 19.64
CA GLY A 86 2.78 5.11 20.59
C GLY A 86 4.07 4.37 20.93
N TYR A 87 4.82 4.93 21.87
CA TYR A 87 6.07 4.38 22.36
C TYR A 87 5.85 3.38 23.50
N ARG A 88 6.72 2.38 23.58
CA ARG A 88 6.70 1.32 24.58
C ARG A 88 8.10 1.10 25.17
N PRO A 89 8.18 0.72 26.46
CA PRO A 89 9.47 0.50 27.13
C PRO A 89 10.19 -0.74 26.58
N GLN A 90 11.49 -0.81 26.83
CA GLN A 90 12.31 -1.97 26.48
C GLN A 90 11.71 -3.26 27.08
N GLY A 91 11.67 -4.32 26.27
CA GLY A 91 11.13 -5.62 26.72
C GLY A 91 9.60 -5.70 26.77
N TYR A 92 8.89 -4.71 26.23
CA TYR A 92 7.43 -4.75 26.10
C TYR A 92 6.96 -6.00 25.36
N LYS A 93 6.02 -6.71 25.99
CA LYS A 93 5.36 -7.91 25.44
C LYS A 93 3.86 -7.62 25.43
N PRO A 94 3.25 -7.38 24.26
CA PRO A 94 1.82 -7.16 24.22
C PRO A 94 1.07 -8.47 24.48
N ASN A 95 -0.21 -8.33 24.79
CA ASN A 95 -1.14 -9.43 25.00
C ASN A 95 -2.40 -9.25 24.13
N LEU A 96 -3.41 -10.09 24.36
CA LEU A 96 -4.67 -10.05 23.61
C LEU A 96 -5.44 -8.74 23.82
N LEU A 97 -5.31 -8.09 24.98
CA LEU A 97 -5.90 -6.78 25.24
C LEU A 97 -5.26 -5.70 24.35
N ASP A 98 -3.93 -5.74 24.19
CA ASP A 98 -3.23 -4.82 23.28
C ASP A 98 -3.66 -5.04 21.82
N TYR A 99 -3.87 -6.28 21.39
CA TYR A 99 -4.40 -6.59 20.07
C TYR A 99 -5.84 -6.09 19.90
N THR A 100 -6.68 -6.25 20.92
CA THR A 100 -8.06 -5.73 20.94
C THR A 100 -8.07 -4.19 20.84
N ALA A 101 -7.19 -3.52 21.58
CA ALA A 101 -7.03 -2.08 21.49
C ALA A 101 -6.59 -1.66 20.07
N TYR A 102 -5.56 -2.30 19.52
CA TYR A 102 -5.09 -2.07 18.16
C TYR A 102 -6.21 -2.23 17.12
N THR A 103 -6.95 -3.34 17.16
CA THR A 103 -8.05 -3.59 16.21
C THR A 103 -9.15 -2.55 16.32
N ASN A 104 -9.53 -2.13 17.53
CA ASN A 104 -10.47 -1.02 17.72
C ASN A 104 -9.99 0.30 17.10
N PHE A 105 -8.70 0.64 17.27
CA PHE A 105 -8.13 1.85 16.67
C PHE A 105 -8.10 1.77 15.14
N ARG A 106 -7.64 0.63 14.60
CA ARG A 106 -7.61 0.38 13.15
C ARG A 106 -9.01 0.45 12.55
N ASP A 107 -9.98 -0.24 13.14
CA ASP A 107 -11.33 -0.33 12.60
C ASP A 107 -12.02 1.03 12.66
N ARG A 108 -11.80 1.80 13.75
CA ARG A 108 -12.25 3.20 13.81
C ARG A 108 -11.64 4.04 12.69
N PHE A 109 -10.33 3.94 12.47
CA PHE A 109 -9.65 4.66 11.38
C PHE A 109 -10.24 4.30 10.01
N LEU A 110 -10.40 3.01 9.72
CA LEU A 110 -10.96 2.53 8.44
C LEU A 110 -12.43 2.94 8.25
N MET A 111 -13.22 3.05 9.33
CA MET A 111 -14.62 3.49 9.27
C MET A 111 -14.80 5.01 9.15
N THR A 112 -13.82 5.81 9.59
CA THR A 112 -14.00 7.28 9.65
C THR A 112 -14.03 7.99 8.30
N GLY A 113 -13.74 7.33 7.18
CA GLY A 113 -13.76 7.95 5.85
C GLY A 113 -12.74 9.08 5.66
N ALA A 114 -11.86 9.32 6.65
CA ALA A 114 -10.91 10.43 6.74
C ALA A 114 -9.84 10.47 5.63
N LEU A 115 -9.85 9.49 4.73
CA LEU A 115 -9.00 9.47 3.54
C LEU A 115 -9.52 10.46 2.47
N SER A 116 -10.83 10.76 2.44
CA SER A 116 -11.48 11.39 1.27
C SER A 116 -11.68 12.91 1.33
N ASP A 117 -11.69 13.56 2.50
CA ASP A 117 -12.25 14.93 2.58
C ASP A 117 -11.32 16.03 2.01
N ASP A 118 -10.02 15.76 1.84
CA ASP A 118 -9.03 16.75 1.37
C ASP A 118 -7.97 16.15 0.41
N VAL A 119 -8.37 15.22 -0.47
CA VAL A 119 -7.45 14.55 -1.42
C VAL A 119 -6.68 15.55 -2.29
N MET A 120 -7.29 16.67 -2.65
CA MET A 120 -6.65 17.71 -3.47
C MET A 120 -5.65 18.60 -2.71
N TYR A 121 -5.66 18.56 -1.38
CA TYR A 121 -4.76 19.35 -0.53
C TYR A 121 -3.67 18.50 0.13
N HIS A 122 -3.99 17.24 0.41
CA HIS A 122 -3.16 16.35 1.23
C HIS A 122 -2.92 14.98 0.58
N GLY A 123 -3.50 14.72 -0.59
CA GLY A 123 -3.30 13.48 -1.33
C GLY A 123 -1.92 13.42 -1.99
N VAL A 124 -1.50 12.20 -2.30
CA VAL A 124 -0.32 11.97 -3.13
C VAL A 124 -0.75 12.13 -4.59
N HIS A 125 0.09 12.80 -5.38
CA HIS A 125 -0.22 13.04 -6.78
C HIS A 125 0.80 12.37 -7.70
N LEU A 126 0.29 11.69 -8.73
CA LEU A 126 1.08 11.15 -9.83
C LEU A 126 1.08 12.17 -10.98
N ILE A 127 2.27 12.53 -11.43
CA ILE A 127 2.44 13.55 -12.48
C ILE A 127 2.81 12.89 -13.80
N ASN A 128 1.94 13.05 -14.79
CA ASN A 128 2.24 12.74 -16.18
C ASN A 128 2.81 13.97 -16.90
N LYS A 129 4.12 14.15 -16.80
CA LYS A 129 4.84 15.31 -17.36
C LYS A 129 4.67 15.48 -18.87
N ARG A 130 4.35 14.40 -19.61
CA ARG A 130 4.21 14.44 -21.07
C ARG A 130 2.95 15.20 -21.49
N PHE A 131 1.90 15.11 -20.69
CA PHE A 131 0.57 15.65 -20.99
C PHE A 131 0.09 16.67 -19.97
N ASP A 132 0.95 17.05 -19.01
CA ASP A 132 0.63 17.96 -17.91
C ASP A 132 -0.64 17.52 -17.13
N GLU A 133 -0.79 16.21 -16.93
CA GLU A 133 -1.91 15.64 -16.18
C GLU A 133 -1.45 15.28 -14.77
N THR A 134 -2.31 15.55 -13.78
CA THR A 134 -2.10 15.17 -12.38
C THR A 134 -3.21 14.21 -11.95
N TYR A 135 -2.83 13.12 -11.28
CA TYR A 135 -3.74 12.12 -10.75
C TYR A 135 -3.60 12.05 -9.24
N TRP A 136 -4.66 12.41 -8.51
CA TRP A 136 -4.66 12.54 -7.07
C TRP A 136 -5.21 11.29 -6.39
N ASP A 137 -4.48 10.76 -5.42
CA ASP A 137 -4.79 9.53 -4.68
C ASP A 137 -4.76 9.81 -3.17
N ASP A 138 -5.66 9.20 -2.42
CA ASP A 138 -5.81 9.38 -0.97
C ASP A 138 -4.84 8.51 -0.16
N GLN A 139 -3.61 8.37 -0.66
CA GLN A 139 -2.64 7.42 -0.12
C GLN A 139 -2.41 7.56 1.38
N LEU A 140 -2.24 6.41 2.01
CA LEU A 140 -1.90 6.31 3.42
C LEU A 140 -0.52 6.92 3.69
N THR A 141 -0.47 7.79 4.69
CA THR A 141 0.78 8.28 5.28
C THR A 141 1.53 7.14 5.99
N ALA A 142 2.80 7.36 6.30
CA ALA A 142 3.62 6.36 7.01
C ALA A 142 3.03 5.98 8.38
N ASP A 143 2.47 6.94 9.11
CA ASP A 143 1.86 6.72 10.42
C ASP A 143 0.53 5.93 10.31
N GLU A 144 -0.25 6.15 9.25
CA GLU A 144 -1.48 5.39 8.97
C GLU A 144 -1.18 3.95 8.54
N LEU A 145 -0.13 3.75 7.72
CA LEU A 145 0.37 2.41 7.40
C LEU A 145 0.86 1.67 8.65
N ASP A 146 1.58 2.37 9.53
CA ASP A 146 2.06 1.81 10.79
C ASP A 146 0.91 1.46 11.73
N LEU A 147 -0.16 2.28 11.78
CA LEU A 147 -1.42 1.91 12.44
C LEU A 147 -2.00 0.64 11.84
N ILE A 148 -2.24 0.59 10.53
CA ILE A 148 -2.86 -0.58 9.87
C ILE A 148 -2.06 -1.85 10.15
N CYS A 149 -0.73 -1.76 10.10
CA CYS A 149 0.17 -2.88 10.37
C CYS A 149 0.30 -3.23 11.86
N GLY A 150 -0.24 -2.39 12.76
CA GLY A 150 -0.16 -2.57 14.20
C GLY A 150 1.25 -2.44 14.74
N VAL A 151 1.97 -1.39 14.32
CA VAL A 151 3.36 -1.11 14.69
C VAL A 151 3.45 -0.43 16.05
N TYR A 152 4.36 -0.91 16.90
CA TYR A 152 4.79 -0.26 18.14
C TYR A 152 6.25 0.18 18.01
N HIS A 153 6.57 1.35 18.55
CA HIS A 153 7.95 1.81 18.72
C HIS A 153 8.43 1.42 20.10
N VAL A 154 9.48 0.60 20.19
CA VAL A 154 9.99 0.05 21.44
C VAL A 154 11.38 0.58 21.69
N ALA A 155 11.63 1.12 22.88
CA ALA A 155 12.96 1.55 23.29
C ALA A 155 13.96 0.38 23.24
N THR A 156 15.12 0.57 22.61
CA THR A 156 16.19 -0.45 22.57
C THR A 156 17.02 -0.46 23.86
N GLY A 157 16.90 0.58 24.69
CA GLY A 157 17.70 0.77 25.91
C GLY A 157 19.11 1.32 25.65
N GLN A 158 19.45 1.63 24.39
CA GLN A 158 20.71 2.29 24.04
C GLN A 158 20.53 3.81 24.00
N THR A 159 21.37 4.52 24.75
CA THR A 159 21.48 5.98 24.71
C THR A 159 22.46 6.39 23.62
N ASP A 160 22.19 7.50 22.94
CA ASP A 160 23.14 8.10 21.99
C ASP A 160 24.49 8.36 22.71
N PRO A 161 25.63 7.93 22.17
CA PRO A 161 26.96 8.24 22.73
C PRO A 161 27.22 9.75 22.89
N ASN A 162 26.46 10.62 22.24
CA ASN A 162 26.56 12.08 22.35
C ASN A 162 25.67 12.67 23.46
N GLY A 163 25.01 11.86 24.29
CA GLY A 163 24.25 12.34 25.46
C GLY A 163 22.98 13.11 25.14
N VAL A 164 22.54 13.12 23.87
CA VAL A 164 21.22 13.62 23.48
C VAL A 164 20.19 12.53 23.84
N GLU A 165 19.11 12.90 24.52
CA GLU A 165 18.01 12.02 24.98
C GLU A 165 17.19 11.39 23.83
N ASN A 166 17.77 11.14 22.66
CA ASN A 166 17.12 10.38 21.60
C ASN A 166 17.30 8.89 21.89
N GLN A 167 16.40 8.37 22.72
CA GLN A 167 16.31 6.94 23.00
C GLN A 167 16.15 6.18 21.68
N GLN A 168 17.12 5.35 21.31
CA GLN A 168 17.01 4.53 20.11
C GLN A 168 15.78 3.63 20.23
N THR A 169 15.01 3.51 19.16
CA THR A 169 13.81 2.66 19.12
C THR A 169 13.90 1.63 18.00
N THR A 170 13.28 0.48 18.22
CA THR A 170 13.02 -0.54 17.22
C THR A 170 11.53 -0.65 16.97
N THR A 171 11.15 -1.19 15.81
CA THR A 171 9.74 -1.40 15.44
C THR A 171 9.38 -2.87 15.51
N ILE A 172 8.25 -3.15 16.15
CA ILE A 172 7.63 -4.47 16.20
C ILE A 172 6.16 -4.35 15.80
N SER A 173 5.62 -5.33 15.07
CA SER A 173 4.26 -5.20 14.51
C SER A 173 3.45 -6.49 14.49
N TRP A 174 2.12 -6.34 14.49
CA TRP A 174 1.16 -7.45 14.40
C TRP A 174 1.14 -8.06 13.00
N TRP A 175 1.20 -7.21 11.98
CA TRP A 175 1.19 -7.55 10.56
C TRP A 175 2.45 -7.03 9.84
N PRO A 176 2.87 -7.66 8.74
CA PRO A 176 4.03 -7.20 8.00
C PRO A 176 3.75 -5.86 7.31
N ARG A 177 4.71 -4.93 7.40
CA ARG A 177 4.68 -3.67 6.64
C ARG A 177 4.84 -3.94 5.13
N PRO A 178 4.29 -3.09 4.24
CA PRO A 178 4.31 -3.30 2.79
C PRO A 178 5.70 -3.62 2.23
N VAL A 179 6.74 -2.90 2.67
CA VAL A 179 8.14 -3.10 2.24
C VAL A 179 8.67 -4.54 2.42
N TYR A 180 8.12 -5.30 3.37
CA TYR A 180 8.48 -6.70 3.58
C TYR A 180 7.61 -7.64 2.76
N PHE A 181 6.31 -7.34 2.68
CA PHE A 181 5.37 -8.12 1.86
C PHE A 181 5.77 -8.08 0.39
N GLU A 182 6.08 -6.91 -0.15
CA GLU A 182 6.45 -6.68 -1.55
C GLU A 182 7.67 -7.48 -2.00
N LYS A 183 8.61 -7.74 -1.08
CA LYS A 183 9.85 -8.50 -1.33
C LYS A 183 9.70 -9.99 -1.09
N SER A 184 8.57 -10.42 -0.53
CA SER A 184 8.30 -11.82 -0.23
C SER A 184 7.74 -12.57 -1.44
N GLY A 185 7.80 -13.90 -1.42
CA GLY A 185 7.14 -14.72 -2.43
C GLY A 185 5.60 -14.76 -2.32
N LEU A 186 5.00 -14.04 -1.36
CA LEU A 186 3.54 -13.81 -1.34
C LEU A 186 3.12 -12.70 -2.29
N ASN A 187 4.02 -11.76 -2.63
CA ASN A 187 3.72 -10.69 -3.55
C ASN A 187 3.73 -11.20 -5.00
N VAL A 188 2.59 -11.71 -5.44
CA VAL A 188 2.35 -12.16 -6.83
C VAL A 188 1.53 -11.16 -7.65
N GLY A 189 1.36 -9.94 -7.14
CA GLY A 189 0.58 -8.88 -7.80
C GLY A 189 -0.93 -8.93 -7.55
N TRP A 190 -1.41 -9.89 -6.74
CA TRP A 190 -2.81 -9.99 -6.30
C TRP A 190 -2.92 -10.78 -4.98
N TRP A 191 -4.09 -10.73 -4.34
CA TRP A 191 -4.39 -11.48 -3.11
C TRP A 191 -4.62 -12.97 -3.39
N SER A 192 -3.51 -13.71 -3.49
CA SER A 192 -3.55 -15.14 -3.79
C SER A 192 -4.06 -16.01 -2.63
N PRO A 193 -4.48 -17.27 -2.90
CA PRO A 193 -4.78 -18.24 -1.83
C PRO A 193 -3.64 -18.43 -0.82
N ALA A 194 -2.38 -18.25 -1.24
CA ALA A 194 -1.24 -18.29 -0.33
C ALA A 194 -1.20 -17.06 0.61
N CYS A 195 -1.60 -15.88 0.12
CA CYS A 195 -1.76 -14.68 0.93
C CYS A 195 -2.85 -14.90 1.99
N GLU A 196 -4.00 -15.41 1.58
CA GLU A 196 -5.12 -15.72 2.47
C GLU A 196 -4.73 -16.77 3.53
N ALA A 197 -4.08 -17.87 3.12
CA ALA A 197 -3.62 -18.89 4.04
C ALA A 197 -2.59 -18.36 5.06
N PHE A 198 -1.70 -17.47 4.62
CA PHE A 198 -0.77 -16.79 5.51
C PHE A 198 -1.52 -15.90 6.52
N TYR A 199 -2.46 -15.09 6.05
CA TYR A 199 -3.28 -14.20 6.89
C TYR A 199 -4.07 -14.99 7.93
N GLN A 200 -4.82 -15.99 7.51
CA GLN A 200 -5.66 -16.81 8.40
C GLN A 200 -4.85 -17.57 9.45
N ARG A 201 -3.70 -18.15 9.05
CA ARG A 201 -2.79 -18.81 10.01
C ARG A 201 -2.29 -17.84 11.07
N ARG A 202 -1.87 -16.64 10.66
CA ARG A 202 -1.38 -15.62 11.58
C ARG A 202 -2.49 -15.09 12.48
N LEU A 203 -3.68 -14.84 11.94
CA LEU A 203 -4.85 -14.44 12.71
C LEU A 203 -5.20 -15.48 13.78
N SER A 204 -5.18 -16.76 13.41
CA SER A 204 -5.39 -17.86 14.35
C SER A 204 -4.36 -17.83 15.49
N GLN A 205 -3.06 -17.69 15.19
CA GLN A 205 -2.02 -17.58 16.22
C GLN A 205 -2.28 -16.39 17.17
N ILE A 206 -2.75 -15.26 16.65
CA ILE A 206 -3.07 -14.08 17.47
C ILE A 206 -4.24 -14.40 18.42
N ASN A 207 -5.32 -14.97 17.88
CA ASN A 207 -6.52 -15.27 18.66
C ASN A 207 -6.28 -16.33 19.76
N HIS A 208 -5.34 -17.26 19.54
CA HIS A 208 -4.94 -18.25 20.54
C HIS A 208 -3.88 -17.73 21.53
N GLY A 209 -3.37 -16.51 21.34
CA GLY A 209 -2.30 -15.94 22.19
C GLY A 209 -0.90 -16.49 21.90
N ASP A 210 -0.74 -17.27 20.82
CA ASP A 210 0.53 -17.88 20.41
C ASP A 210 1.40 -16.92 19.57
N ALA A 211 0.81 -15.88 19.00
CA ALA A 211 1.52 -14.93 18.16
C ALA A 211 2.41 -13.99 18.98
N THR A 212 3.68 -13.92 18.60
CA THR A 212 4.59 -12.86 19.04
C THR A 212 4.61 -11.73 18.01
N LEU A 213 4.68 -10.47 18.48
CA LEU A 213 5.01 -9.35 17.59
C LEU A 213 6.34 -9.61 16.90
N CYS A 214 6.42 -9.25 15.64
CA CYS A 214 7.59 -9.51 14.83
C CYS A 214 8.37 -8.21 14.59
N THR A 215 9.67 -8.26 14.83
CA THR A 215 10.63 -7.28 14.33
C THR A 215 10.76 -7.40 12.81
N GLN A 216 11.41 -6.41 12.21
CA GLN A 216 11.77 -6.40 10.79
C GLN A 216 12.49 -7.70 10.35
N GLY A 217 13.45 -8.17 11.14
CA GLY A 217 14.20 -9.39 10.84
C GLY A 217 13.35 -10.66 10.95
N GLN A 218 12.41 -10.69 11.89
CA GLN A 218 11.49 -11.82 12.08
C GLN A 218 10.48 -11.92 10.93
N TRP A 219 9.96 -10.79 10.42
CA TRP A 219 9.09 -10.81 9.24
C TRP A 219 9.77 -11.40 8.02
N LYS A 220 11.03 -11.05 7.77
CA LYS A 220 11.82 -11.64 6.67
C LYS A 220 11.91 -13.17 6.77
N ASN A 221 11.97 -13.72 7.98
CA ASN A 221 12.00 -15.17 8.20
C ASN A 221 10.60 -15.81 8.09
N ASN A 222 9.58 -15.16 8.65
CA ASN A 222 8.19 -15.66 8.64
C ASN A 222 7.54 -15.59 7.25
N MET A 223 8.10 -14.78 6.35
CA MET A 223 7.65 -14.62 4.98
C MET A 223 8.61 -15.25 3.97
N LYS A 224 9.33 -16.30 4.38
CA LYS A 224 10.12 -17.13 3.46
C LYS A 224 9.20 -18.02 2.63
N PHE A 225 8.89 -17.54 1.44
CA PHE A 225 8.25 -18.29 0.36
C PHE A 225 9.27 -18.57 -0.73
N ASP A 226 8.85 -19.19 -1.84
CA ASP A 226 9.74 -19.49 -2.96
C ASP A 226 10.43 -18.20 -3.45
N SER A 227 11.76 -18.19 -3.33
CA SER A 227 12.61 -17.05 -3.67
C SER A 227 12.65 -16.76 -5.17
N LYS A 228 12.15 -17.68 -6.01
CA LYS A 228 12.04 -17.52 -7.46
C LYS A 228 10.81 -16.71 -7.87
N VAL A 229 9.79 -16.62 -7.01
CA VAL A 229 8.53 -15.91 -7.32
C VAL A 229 8.79 -14.45 -7.71
N PRO A 230 9.57 -13.64 -6.96
CA PRO A 230 9.84 -12.26 -7.37
C PRO A 230 10.49 -12.14 -8.75
N ALA A 231 11.39 -13.07 -9.10
CA ALA A 231 12.03 -13.08 -10.41
C ALA A 231 11.04 -13.43 -11.54
N TYR A 232 10.16 -14.40 -11.30
CA TYR A 232 9.09 -14.77 -12.22
C TYR A 232 8.13 -13.61 -12.46
N ILE A 233 7.63 -12.98 -11.39
CA ILE A 233 6.72 -11.83 -11.48
C ILE A 233 7.36 -10.69 -12.24
N LYS A 234 8.63 -10.35 -11.93
CA LYS A 234 9.37 -9.33 -12.69
C LYS A 234 9.49 -9.65 -14.18
N GLY A 235 9.65 -10.93 -14.54
CA GLY A 235 9.64 -11.38 -15.93
C GLY A 235 8.28 -11.19 -16.59
N ALA A 236 7.20 -11.59 -15.91
CA ALA A 236 5.83 -11.44 -16.38
C ALA A 236 5.45 -9.97 -16.61
N GLU A 237 5.77 -9.10 -15.65
CA GLU A 237 5.59 -7.64 -15.73
C GLU A 237 6.29 -7.05 -16.95
N ARG A 238 7.54 -7.44 -17.20
CA ARG A 238 8.29 -6.97 -18.37
C ARG A 238 7.64 -7.38 -19.68
N CYS A 239 7.24 -8.64 -19.81
CA CYS A 239 6.57 -9.13 -21.02
C CYS A 239 5.23 -8.43 -21.24
N ALA A 240 4.44 -8.24 -20.18
CA ALA A 240 3.16 -7.54 -20.27
C ALA A 240 3.35 -6.06 -20.69
N ALA A 241 4.34 -5.38 -20.11
CA ALA A 241 4.67 -4.00 -20.47
C ALA A 241 5.09 -3.85 -21.94
N GLN A 242 5.85 -4.81 -22.47
CA GLN A 242 6.23 -4.83 -23.89
C GLN A 242 5.01 -4.99 -24.79
N ILE A 243 4.09 -5.90 -24.46
CA ILE A 243 2.85 -6.08 -25.24
C ILE A 243 2.01 -4.80 -25.20
N LEU A 244 1.83 -4.21 -24.02
CA LEU A 244 1.07 -2.97 -23.87
C LEU A 244 1.68 -1.84 -24.69
N GLY A 245 3.00 -1.64 -24.64
CA GLY A 245 3.68 -0.60 -25.43
C GLY A 245 3.69 -0.83 -26.95
N MET A 246 3.51 -2.08 -27.41
CA MET A 246 3.33 -2.38 -28.84
C MET A 246 1.93 -2.02 -29.35
N VAL A 247 0.90 -2.18 -28.51
CA VAL A 247 -0.50 -2.01 -28.91
C VAL A 247 -1.03 -0.61 -28.55
N TRP A 248 -0.52 0.01 -27.49
CA TRP A 248 -0.85 1.36 -27.01
C TRP A 248 0.43 2.17 -26.71
N PRO A 249 1.07 2.76 -27.73
CA PRO A 249 2.31 3.55 -27.60
C PRO A 249 2.12 4.97 -27.02
#